data_AF-A0A7M7G201-F1
#
_entry.id   AF-A0A7M7G201-F1
#
_cell.length_a   1.000
_cell.length_b   1.000
_cell.length_c   1.000
_cell.angle_alpha   90.00
_cell.angle_beta   90.00
_cell.angle_gamma   90.00
#
_symmetry.space_group_name_H-M   'P 1'
#
loop_
_entity.id
_entity.type
_entity.pdbx_description
1 polymer ?
#
loop_
_entity_poly.entity_id
_entity_poly.type
_entity_poly.pdbx_seq_one_letter_code
_entity_poly.pdbx_strand_id
1 'polypeptide(L)'
;MDGKRSMKMDPLSPGPCLDISDDELVTISVRDLNRQLKMRGLSREEIIRMKQRRRTLKNRGYAASCRIKRIEQKDELESEKTQEYRDMEAMQEDNNRMRDEIESYHSKYMALKKFAAEKKIHIPPELETM
;
A
#
# COMPACT_ATOMS: atom_id res chain seq x y z
N MET A 1 -66.75 -10.17 9.67
CA MET A 1 -65.61 -10.36 10.59
C MET A 1 -64.39 -10.59 9.72
N ASP A 2 -63.92 -9.51 9.09
CA ASP A 2 -62.93 -9.59 8.02
C ASP A 2 -61.52 -9.60 8.59
N GLY A 3 -60.84 -10.74 8.37
CA GLY A 3 -59.49 -10.99 8.82
C GLY A 3 -58.50 -10.04 8.16
N LYS A 4 -57.89 -9.17 8.97
CA LYS A 4 -56.75 -8.35 8.56
C LYS A 4 -55.58 -9.26 8.20
N ARG A 5 -55.33 -9.43 6.90
CA ARG A 5 -54.12 -10.06 6.36
C ARG A 5 -52.90 -9.22 6.78
N SER A 6 -52.11 -9.74 7.73
CA SER A 6 -50.81 -9.19 8.06
C SER A 6 -49.85 -9.47 6.90
N MET A 7 -49.52 -8.44 6.11
CA MET A 7 -48.48 -8.55 5.10
C MET A 7 -47.13 -8.66 5.79
N LYS A 8 -46.64 -9.89 5.94
CA LYS A 8 -45.25 -10.15 6.32
C LYS A 8 -44.39 -9.77 5.12
N MET A 9 -43.65 -8.66 5.22
CA MET A 9 -42.68 -8.25 4.21
C MET A 9 -41.33 -8.90 4.51
N ASP A 10 -40.72 -9.50 3.49
CA ASP A 10 -39.36 -10.04 3.58
C ASP A 10 -38.36 -8.91 3.90
N PRO A 11 -37.34 -9.16 4.74
CA PRO A 11 -36.37 -8.15 5.18
C PRO A 11 -35.53 -7.55 4.03
N LEU A 12 -35.64 -8.08 2.82
CA LEU A 12 -34.92 -7.66 1.61
C LEU A 12 -35.84 -7.10 0.52
N SER A 13 -37.16 -7.02 0.74
CA SER A 13 -38.07 -6.46 -0.25
C SER A 13 -37.93 -4.93 -0.28
N PRO A 14 -37.77 -4.29 -1.45
CA PRO A 14 -37.78 -2.83 -1.54
C PRO A 14 -39.16 -2.33 -1.08
N GLY A 15 -39.20 -1.74 0.11
CA GLY A 15 -40.39 -1.03 0.59
C GLY A 15 -40.80 0.08 -0.39
N PRO A 16 -42.04 0.60 -0.29
CA PRO A 16 -42.59 1.54 -1.25
C PRO A 16 -41.62 2.69 -1.51
N CYS A 17 -41.36 2.90 -2.80
CA CYS A 17 -40.32 3.72 -3.40
C CYS A 17 -40.05 5.02 -2.65
N LEU A 18 -38.88 5.10 -2.00
CA LEU A 18 -38.29 6.37 -1.60
C LEU A 18 -37.26 6.72 -2.69
N ASP A 19 -37.47 7.82 -3.41
CA ASP A 19 -36.64 8.37 -4.49
C ASP A 19 -35.18 8.74 -4.10
N ILE A 20 -34.66 8.24 -2.98
CA ILE A 20 -33.24 8.40 -2.64
C ILE A 20 -32.50 7.21 -3.24
N SER A 21 -31.69 7.49 -4.25
CA SER A 21 -30.80 6.51 -4.87
C SER A 21 -29.76 5.98 -3.88
N ASP A 22 -29.21 4.79 -4.14
CA ASP A 22 -28.12 4.24 -3.29
C ASP A 22 -26.92 5.20 -3.24
N ASP A 23 -26.58 5.82 -4.36
CA ASP A 23 -25.47 6.78 -4.49
C ASP A 23 -25.72 8.05 -3.68
N GLU A 24 -26.92 8.64 -3.78
CA GLU A 24 -27.30 9.78 -2.95
C GLU A 24 -27.29 9.39 -1.47
N LEU A 25 -27.78 8.19 -1.13
CA LEU A 25 -27.86 7.70 0.24
C LEU A 25 -26.50 7.51 0.90
N VAL A 26 -25.45 7.16 0.16
CA VAL A 26 -24.09 7.04 0.71
C VAL A 26 -23.34 8.37 0.76
N THR A 27 -23.62 9.28 -0.19
CA THR A 27 -22.91 10.56 -0.35
C THR A 27 -23.46 11.68 0.54
N ILE A 28 -24.78 11.76 0.73
CA ILE A 28 -25.41 12.82 1.54
C ILE A 28 -24.85 12.86 2.96
N SER A 29 -24.74 14.04 3.57
CA SER A 29 -24.30 14.13 4.98
C SER A 29 -25.33 13.49 5.92
N VAL A 30 -24.90 13.06 7.11
CA VAL A 30 -25.84 12.50 8.11
C VAL A 30 -26.85 13.55 8.57
N ARG A 31 -26.44 14.82 8.62
CA ARG A 31 -27.31 15.96 8.98
C ARG A 31 -28.42 16.13 7.94
N ASP A 32 -28.05 16.18 6.67
CA ASP A 32 -28.99 16.45 5.59
C ASP A 32 -29.90 15.25 5.33
N LEU A 33 -29.39 14.03 5.48
CA LEU A 33 -30.22 12.81 5.49
C LEU A 33 -31.30 12.89 6.58
N ASN A 34 -30.90 13.17 7.83
CA ASN A 34 -31.87 13.27 8.93
C ASN A 34 -32.90 14.38 8.69
N ARG A 35 -32.49 15.52 8.09
CA ARG A 35 -33.42 16.61 7.71
C ARG A 35 -34.40 16.16 6.64
N GLN A 36 -33.92 15.57 5.54
CA GLN A 36 -34.77 15.10 4.45
C GLN A 36 -35.79 14.05 4.91
N LEU A 37 -35.35 13.06 5.70
CA LEU A 37 -36.24 12.00 6.20
C LEU A 37 -37.36 12.56 7.09
N LYS A 38 -37.05 13.58 7.91
CA LYS A 38 -38.06 14.28 8.74
C LYS A 38 -39.00 15.14 7.91
N MET A 39 -38.47 15.91 6.95
CA MET A 39 -39.28 16.78 6.08
C MET A 39 -40.26 15.99 5.21
N ARG A 40 -39.91 14.76 4.85
CA ARG A 40 -40.80 13.83 4.12
C ARG A 40 -41.86 13.15 5.02
N GLY A 41 -41.88 13.44 6.32
CA GLY A 41 -42.87 12.91 7.25
C GLY A 41 -42.76 11.40 7.51
N LEU A 42 -41.57 10.81 7.32
CA LEU A 42 -41.40 9.37 7.48
C LEU A 42 -41.59 8.91 8.93
N SER A 43 -42.19 7.73 9.09
CA SER A 43 -42.33 7.08 10.38
C SER A 43 -40.96 6.71 10.97
N ARG A 44 -40.93 6.50 12.29
CA ARG A 44 -39.71 6.09 13.00
C ARG A 44 -39.10 4.81 12.40
N GLU A 45 -39.94 3.84 12.03
CA GLU A 45 -39.50 2.57 11.46
C GLU A 45 -38.88 2.75 10.07
N GLU A 46 -39.45 3.60 9.22
CA GLU A 46 -38.91 3.94 7.90
C GLU A 46 -37.56 4.65 8.01
N ILE A 47 -37.42 5.57 8.95
CA ILE A 47 -36.14 6.26 9.22
C ILE A 47 -35.07 5.24 9.63
N ILE A 48 -35.40 4.28 10.51
CA ILE A 48 -34.47 3.23 10.93
C ILE A 48 -34.07 2.35 9.73
N ARG A 49 -35.02 1.93 8.88
CA ARG A 49 -34.74 1.16 7.67
C ARG A 49 -33.81 1.92 6.72
N MET A 50 -34.03 3.21 6.49
CA MET A 50 -33.16 4.04 5.64
C MET A 50 -31.75 4.19 6.19
N LYS A 51 -31.61 4.36 7.52
CA LYS A 51 -30.30 4.38 8.18
C LYS A 51 -29.58 3.04 8.08
N GLN A 52 -30.32 1.93 8.23
CA GLN A 52 -29.75 0.60 8.07
C GLN A 52 -29.29 0.34 6.63
N ARG A 53 -30.11 0.70 5.63
CA ARG A 53 -29.73 0.61 4.20
C ARG A 53 -28.46 1.41 3.93
N ARG A 54 -28.38 2.66 4.41
CA ARG A 54 -27.15 3.48 4.31
C ARG A 54 -25.94 2.80 4.96
N ARG A 55 -26.10 2.22 6.15
CA ARG A 55 -25.02 1.53 6.86
C ARG A 55 -24.51 0.34 6.05
N THR A 56 -25.40 -0.48 5.51
CA THR A 56 -25.06 -1.62 4.65
C THR A 56 -24.29 -1.16 3.40
N LEU A 57 -24.76 -0.11 2.72
CA LEU A 57 -24.10 0.42 1.53
C LEU A 57 -22.71 0.99 1.84
N LYS A 58 -22.57 1.78 2.91
CA LYS A 58 -21.26 2.30 3.33
C LYS A 58 -20.30 1.17 3.70
N ASN A 59 -20.78 0.16 4.42
CA ASN A 59 -19.95 -1.01 4.77
C ASN A 59 -19.51 -1.79 3.54
N ARG A 60 -20.35 -1.88 2.50
CA ARG A 60 -19.96 -2.45 1.21
C ARG A 60 -18.80 -1.65 0.58
N GLY A 61 -18.89 -0.32 0.57
CA GLY A 61 -17.80 0.56 0.12
C GLY A 61 -16.53 0.38 0.94
N TYR A 62 -16.63 0.32 2.27
CA TYR A 62 -15.48 0.09 3.15
C TYR A 62 -14.81 -1.27 2.92
N ALA A 63 -15.59 -2.32 2.64
CA ALA A 63 -15.02 -3.63 2.30
C ALA A 63 -14.23 -3.58 0.98
N ALA A 64 -14.73 -2.86 -0.04
CA ALA A 64 -14.00 -2.66 -1.29
C ALA A 64 -12.72 -1.85 -1.06
N SER A 65 -12.79 -0.70 -0.38
CA SER A 65 -11.61 0.12 -0.06
C SER A 65 -10.58 -0.63 0.79
N CYS A 66 -11.03 -1.49 1.72
CA CYS A 66 -10.13 -2.32 2.52
C CYS A 66 -9.36 -3.33 1.66
N ARG A 67 -10.01 -3.95 0.67
CA ARG A 67 -9.35 -4.85 -0.28
C ARG A 67 -8.34 -4.09 -1.15
N ILE A 68 -8.73 -2.94 -1.69
CA ILE A 68 -7.86 -2.08 -2.51
C ILE A 68 -6.60 -1.69 -1.72
N LYS A 69 -6.76 -1.12 -0.53
CA LYS A 69 -5.62 -0.72 0.32
C LYS A 69 -4.69 -1.88 0.65
N ARG A 70 -5.22 -3.09 0.84
CA ARG A 70 -4.40 -4.27 1.12
C ARG A 70 -3.58 -4.68 -0.10
N ILE A 71 -4.17 -4.59 -1.30
CA ILE A 71 -3.48 -4.91 -2.55
C ILE A 71 -2.41 -3.85 -2.81
N GLU A 72 -2.76 -2.56 -2.71
CA GLU A 72 -1.81 -1.45 -2.84
C GLU A 72 -0.62 -1.61 -1.88
N GLN A 73 -0.87 -1.87 -0.59
CA GLN A 73 0.19 -2.09 0.38
C GLN A 73 1.07 -3.31 0.05
N LYS A 74 0.48 -4.38 -0.48
CA LYS A 74 1.24 -5.56 -0.91
C LYS A 74 2.13 -5.22 -2.11
N ASP A 75 1.59 -4.52 -3.08
CA ASP A 75 2.30 -4.15 -4.31
C ASP A 75 3.44 -3.16 -4.00
N GLU A 76 3.22 -2.21 -3.08
CA GLU A 76 4.25 -1.31 -2.56
C GLU A 76 5.41 -2.10 -1.93
N LEU A 77 5.11 -3.04 -1.02
CA LEU A 77 6.13 -3.88 -0.38
C LEU A 77 6.88 -4.78 -1.39
N GLU A 78 6.20 -5.29 -2.42
CA GLU A 78 6.83 -6.08 -3.49
C GLU A 78 7.77 -5.23 -4.35
N SER A 79 7.38 -3.97 -4.62
CA SER A 79 8.24 -3.02 -5.33
C SER A 79 9.47 -2.64 -4.49
N GLU A 80 9.28 -2.32 -3.20
CA GLU A 80 10.39 -1.99 -2.29
C GLU A 80 11.38 -3.15 -2.17
N LYS A 81 10.87 -4.37 -1.96
CA LYS A 81 11.69 -5.59 -1.94
C LYS A 81 12.50 -5.72 -3.22
N THR A 82 11.86 -5.57 -4.38
CA THR A 82 12.54 -5.69 -5.68
C THR A 82 13.64 -4.64 -5.85
N GLN A 83 13.40 -3.41 -5.41
CA GLN A 83 14.39 -2.35 -5.45
C GLN A 83 15.58 -2.67 -4.53
N GLU A 84 15.32 -3.12 -3.31
CA GLU A 84 16.38 -3.48 -2.35
C GLU A 84 17.27 -4.61 -2.86
N TYR A 85 16.71 -5.63 -3.53
CA TYR A 85 17.49 -6.68 -4.18
C TYR A 85 18.41 -6.12 -5.28
N ARG A 86 17.90 -5.21 -6.13
CA ARG A 86 18.70 -4.58 -7.18
C ARG A 86 19.85 -3.75 -6.60
N ASP A 87 19.57 -2.99 -5.55
CA ASP A 87 20.59 -2.17 -4.88
C ASP A 87 21.67 -3.05 -4.24
N MET A 88 21.28 -4.17 -3.64
CA MET A 88 22.21 -5.15 -3.08
C MET A 88 23.10 -5.78 -4.16
N GLU A 89 22.52 -6.18 -5.30
CA GLU A 89 23.28 -6.72 -6.43
C GLU A 89 24.28 -5.69 -6.97
N ALA A 90 23.84 -4.44 -7.19
CA ALA A 90 24.71 -3.36 -7.65
C ALA A 90 25.86 -3.07 -6.66
N MET A 91 25.56 -3.03 -5.36
CA MET A 91 26.59 -2.86 -4.33
C MET A 91 27.58 -4.03 -4.30
N GLN A 92 27.11 -5.26 -4.52
CA GLN A 92 27.97 -6.44 -4.55
C GLN A 92 28.89 -6.43 -5.78
N GLU A 93 28.38 -6.02 -6.94
CA GLU A 93 29.19 -5.82 -8.15
C GLU A 93 30.26 -4.75 -7.96
N ASP A 94 29.88 -3.60 -7.39
CA ASP A 94 30.83 -2.52 -7.08
C ASP A 94 31.89 -2.96 -6.07
N ASN A 95 31.51 -3.75 -5.06
CA ASN A 95 32.46 -4.29 -4.08
C ASN A 95 33.47 -5.23 -4.73
N ASN A 96 33.01 -6.10 -5.64
CA ASN A 96 33.89 -7.00 -6.38
C ASN A 96 34.84 -6.20 -7.28
N ARG A 97 34.34 -5.19 -8.01
CA ARG A 97 35.18 -4.31 -8.83
C ARG A 97 36.27 -3.62 -8.00
N MET A 98 35.92 -3.09 -6.83
CA MET A 98 36.90 -2.45 -5.95
C MET A 98 37.96 -3.45 -5.44
N ARG A 99 37.57 -4.70 -5.13
CA ARG A 99 38.51 -5.74 -4.74
C ARG A 99 39.49 -6.08 -5.86
N ASP A 100 39.00 -6.23 -7.08
CA ASP A 100 39.82 -6.50 -8.26
C ASP A 100 40.79 -5.34 -8.55
N GLU A 101 40.34 -4.10 -8.39
CA GLU A 101 41.20 -2.91 -8.51
C GLU A 101 42.31 -2.91 -7.45
N ILE A 102 41.96 -3.18 -6.19
CA ILE A 102 42.94 -3.27 -5.09
C ILE A 102 43.97 -4.37 -5.37
N GLU A 103 43.54 -5.55 -5.79
CA GLU A 103 44.44 -6.67 -6.12
C GLU A 103 45.36 -6.31 -7.30
N SER A 104 44.83 -5.64 -8.32
CA SER A 104 45.59 -5.15 -9.47
C SER A 104 46.66 -4.15 -9.05
N TYR A 105 46.31 -3.16 -8.22
CA TYR A 105 47.27 -2.17 -7.70
C TYR A 105 48.32 -2.82 -6.81
N HIS A 106 47.92 -3.72 -5.91
CA HIS A 106 48.84 -4.46 -5.06
C HIS A 106 49.83 -5.28 -5.89
N SER A 107 49.36 -5.99 -6.92
CA SER A 107 50.22 -6.76 -7.82
C SER A 107 51.24 -5.89 -8.56
N LYS A 108 50.80 -4.73 -9.08
CA LYS A 108 51.69 -3.76 -9.73
C LYS A 108 52.73 -3.21 -8.76
N TYR A 109 52.31 -2.84 -7.55
CA TYR A 109 53.20 -2.34 -6.50
C TYR A 109 54.24 -3.40 -6.11
N MET A 110 53.84 -4.65 -5.91
CA MET A 110 54.76 -5.75 -5.58
C MET A 110 55.77 -6.01 -6.70
N ALA A 111 55.35 -5.95 -7.96
CA ALA A 111 56.27 -6.08 -9.11
C ALA A 111 57.31 -4.95 -9.13
N LEU A 112 56.89 -3.71 -8.89
CA LEU A 112 57.78 -2.55 -8.80
C LEU A 112 58.75 -2.65 -7.62
N LYS A 113 58.26 -3.07 -6.44
CA LYS A 113 59.08 -3.29 -5.24
C LYS A 113 60.17 -4.34 -5.50
N LYS A 114 59.80 -5.45 -6.14
CA LYS A 114 60.76 -6.50 -6.55
C LYS A 114 61.81 -5.95 -7.53
N PHE A 115 61.39 -5.21 -8.54
CA PHE A 115 62.31 -4.60 -9.51
C PHE A 115 63.29 -3.61 -8.86
N ALA A 116 62.81 -2.75 -7.96
CA ALA A 116 63.65 -1.81 -7.23
C ALA A 116 64.69 -2.54 -6.36
N ALA A 117 64.30 -3.62 -5.66
CA ALA A 117 65.22 -4.46 -4.89
C ALA A 117 66.32 -5.08 -5.78
N GLU A 118 65.96 -5.63 -6.94
CA GLU A 118 66.92 -6.20 -7.89
C GLU A 118 67.91 -5.17 -8.45
N LYS A 119 67.43 -3.94 -8.68
CA LYS A 119 68.25 -2.83 -9.20
C LYS A 119 68.95 -2.03 -8.11
N LYS A 120 68.81 -2.40 -6.84
CA LYS A 120 69.33 -1.67 -5.66
C LYS A 120 68.88 -0.19 -5.65
N ILE A 121 67.67 0.06 -6.12
CA ILE A 121 67.02 1.37 -6.04
C ILE A 121 66.49 1.53 -4.62
N HIS A 122 66.87 2.60 -3.95
CA HIS A 122 66.39 2.90 -2.60
C HIS A 122 64.89 3.18 -2.61
N ILE A 123 64.12 2.47 -1.79
CA ILE A 123 62.68 2.67 -1.62
C ILE A 123 62.48 3.48 -0.33
N PRO A 124 61.69 4.57 -0.36
CA PRO A 124 61.34 5.31 0.85
C PRO A 124 60.69 4.39 1.92
N PRO A 125 61.01 4.54 3.22
CA PRO A 125 60.50 3.68 4.29
C PRO A 125 58.96 3.65 4.38
N GLU A 126 58.29 4.75 4.00
CA GLU A 126 56.83 4.86 3.99
C GLU A 126 56.18 3.90 2.99
N LEU A 127 56.95 3.47 1.99
CA LEU A 127 56.53 2.53 0.96
C LEU A 127 57.08 1.12 1.24
N GLU A 128 57.67 0.82 2.40
CA GLU A 128 58.10 -0.53 2.73
C GLU A 128 57.00 -1.36 3.42
N THR A 129 56.06 -0.70 4.10
CA THR A 129 55.06 -1.29 5.00
C THR A 129 53.64 -1.39 4.41
N MET A 130 53.42 -0.93 3.18
CA MET A 130 52.17 -1.12 2.42
C MET A 130 52.14 -2.47 1.70
#